data_AF-A0A2E6QQZ5-F1
#
_entry.id   AF-A0A2E6QQZ5-F1
#
_cell.length_a   1.000
_cell.length_b   1.000
_cell.length_c   1.000
_cell.angle_alpha   90.00
_cell.angle_beta   90.00
_cell.angle_gamma   90.00
#
_symmetry.space_group_name_H-M   'P 1'
#
loop_
_entity.id
_entity.type
_entity.pdbx_description
1 polymer ?
#
loop_
_entity_poly.entity_id
_entity_poly.type
_entity_poly.pdbx_seq_one_letter_code
_entity_poly.pdbx_strand_id
1 'polypeptide(L)'
;MKNAKPKEVRIELQNQINYAKSLGIVPTHVDSHEGALFFSPEIFRVYLEVAEKNKLPAFVPMDLSPHFDESFIKPKNLVVVEKFFMADKSLDFENWEDYYYNIIDKLRPGLNEIIVHLGSDNEELKNITSNRIAYGSKWRNLDYEIVSSSKFRSLLIKNNIKLINWKDIKTVIYPN
;
A
#
# COMPACT_ATOMS: atom_id res chain seq x y z
N MET A 1 13.69 -2.11 -12.92
CA MET A 1 13.85 -0.67 -13.27
C MET A 1 15.25 -0.33 -13.81
N LYS A 2 15.86 -1.16 -14.67
CA LYS A 2 17.24 -0.89 -15.16
C LYS A 2 17.34 0.25 -16.18
N ASN A 3 16.25 0.54 -16.89
CA ASN A 3 16.21 1.52 -17.99
C ASN A 3 15.38 2.77 -17.66
N ALA A 4 14.82 2.86 -16.46
CA ALA A 4 13.93 3.94 -16.08
C ALA A 4 14.73 5.23 -15.87
N LYS A 5 14.43 6.28 -16.65
CA LYS A 5 15.07 7.58 -16.48
C LYS A 5 14.25 8.43 -15.49
N PRO A 6 14.87 8.98 -14.42
CA PRO A 6 14.17 9.75 -13.40
C PRO A 6 13.30 10.89 -13.94
N LYS A 7 13.76 11.57 -14.99
CA LYS A 7 13.00 12.65 -15.65
C LYS A 7 11.71 12.12 -16.30
N GLU A 8 11.79 11.00 -17.00
CA GLU A 8 10.64 10.36 -17.66
C GLU A 8 9.67 9.81 -16.61
N VAL A 9 10.19 9.15 -15.56
CA VAL A 9 9.38 8.67 -14.43
C VAL A 9 8.63 9.82 -13.76
N ARG A 10 9.28 10.97 -13.52
CA ARG A 10 8.62 12.14 -12.91
C ARG A 10 7.42 12.63 -13.73
N ILE A 11 7.58 12.68 -15.06
CA ILE A 11 6.51 13.08 -15.98
C ILE A 11 5.37 12.07 -15.90
N GLU A 12 5.69 10.78 -15.97
CA GLU A 12 4.70 9.70 -15.93
C GLU A 12 3.91 9.67 -14.61
N LEU A 13 4.59 9.74 -13.45
CA LEU A 13 3.91 9.77 -12.15
C LEU A 13 2.97 10.98 -12.01
N GLN A 14 3.40 12.15 -12.47
CA GLN A 14 2.53 13.33 -12.46
C GLN A 14 1.32 13.15 -13.38
N ASN A 15 1.51 12.52 -14.54
CA ASN A 15 0.42 12.23 -15.48
C ASN A 15 -0.60 11.25 -14.88
N GLN A 16 -0.17 10.21 -14.18
CA GLN A 16 -1.08 9.28 -13.49
C GLN A 16 -1.93 9.99 -12.42
N ILE A 17 -1.32 10.87 -11.62
CA ILE A 17 -2.06 11.68 -10.62
C ILE A 17 -3.04 12.64 -11.31
N ASN A 18 -2.61 13.31 -12.39
CA ASN A 18 -3.46 14.23 -13.14
C ASN A 18 -4.64 13.49 -13.79
N TYR A 19 -4.38 12.30 -14.33
CA TYR A 19 -5.41 11.46 -14.93
C TYR A 19 -6.47 11.05 -13.90
N ALA A 20 -6.05 10.56 -12.73
CA ALA A 20 -6.97 10.28 -11.63
C ALA A 20 -7.85 11.50 -11.27
N LYS A 21 -7.24 12.69 -11.14
CA LYS A 21 -7.97 13.94 -10.88
C LYS A 21 -8.95 14.30 -12.00
N SER A 22 -8.58 14.07 -13.26
CA SER A 22 -9.44 14.32 -14.42
C SER A 22 -10.69 13.44 -14.44
N LEU A 23 -10.61 12.25 -13.85
CA LEU A 23 -11.74 11.33 -13.65
C LEU A 23 -12.59 11.68 -12.41
N GLY A 24 -12.31 12.79 -11.72
CA GLY A 24 -13.02 13.20 -10.50
C GLY A 24 -12.53 12.50 -9.22
N ILE A 25 -11.48 11.67 -9.31
CA ILE A 25 -10.88 11.05 -8.12
C ILE A 25 -10.04 12.10 -7.40
N VAL A 26 -10.20 12.22 -6.10
CA VAL A 26 -9.37 13.09 -5.25
C VAL A 26 -8.41 12.21 -4.45
N PRO A 27 -7.14 12.03 -4.89
CA PRO A 27 -6.22 11.15 -4.19
C PRO A 27 -5.95 11.63 -2.77
N THR A 28 -5.94 10.68 -1.84
CA THR A 28 -5.64 10.91 -0.42
C THR A 28 -4.20 10.57 -0.08
N HIS A 29 -3.56 9.71 -0.87
CA HIS A 29 -2.17 9.28 -0.77
C HIS A 29 -1.72 8.72 -2.12
N VAL A 30 -0.45 8.28 -2.18
CA VAL A 30 0.12 7.50 -3.28
C VAL A 30 0.87 6.29 -2.73
N ASP A 31 0.98 5.25 -3.55
CA ASP A 31 1.75 4.04 -3.31
C ASP A 31 2.54 3.65 -4.58
N SER A 32 3.12 2.44 -4.58
CA SER A 32 3.81 1.89 -5.75
C SER A 32 3.41 0.44 -5.97
N HIS A 33 2.79 0.16 -7.12
CA HIS A 33 2.49 -1.21 -7.53
C HIS A 33 3.76 -2.08 -7.53
N GLU A 34 3.68 -3.27 -6.91
CA GLU A 34 4.80 -4.20 -6.68
C GLU A 34 6.06 -3.56 -6.07
N GLY A 35 5.94 -2.39 -5.44
CA GLY A 35 7.10 -1.63 -4.95
C GLY A 35 8.06 -1.18 -6.04
N ALA A 36 7.63 -1.12 -7.32
CA ALA A 36 8.48 -0.79 -8.46
C ALA A 36 9.31 0.50 -8.27
N LEU A 37 8.75 1.52 -7.61
CA LEU A 37 9.40 2.81 -7.36
C LEU A 37 10.37 2.79 -6.18
N PHE A 38 10.42 1.71 -5.40
CA PHE A 38 11.22 1.63 -4.17
C PHE A 38 12.65 1.13 -4.42
N PHE A 39 12.87 0.33 -5.47
CA PHE A 39 14.16 -0.37 -5.66
C PHE A 39 15.37 0.52 -5.96
N SER A 40 15.18 1.72 -6.52
CA SER A 40 16.27 2.64 -6.85
C SER A 40 16.16 3.89 -5.97
N PRO A 41 17.20 4.28 -5.21
CA PRO A 41 17.17 5.50 -4.40
C PRO A 41 16.78 6.76 -5.20
N GLU A 42 17.26 6.85 -6.44
CA GLU A 42 16.97 8.00 -7.31
C GLU A 42 15.49 8.04 -7.72
N ILE A 43 14.91 6.89 -8.10
CA ILE A 43 13.49 6.80 -8.46
C ILE A 43 12.61 6.97 -7.22
N PHE A 44 13.00 6.39 -6.09
CA PHE A 44 12.30 6.55 -4.82
C PHE A 44 12.24 8.03 -4.40
N ARG A 45 13.33 8.77 -4.60
CA ARG A 45 13.35 10.23 -4.43
C ARG A 45 12.35 10.92 -5.37
N VAL A 46 12.32 10.57 -6.66
CA VAL A 46 11.32 11.13 -7.60
C VAL A 46 9.88 10.86 -7.13
N TYR A 47 9.60 9.65 -6.65
CA TYR A 47 8.29 9.28 -6.09
C TYR A 47 7.90 10.21 -4.94
N LEU A 48 8.79 10.42 -3.96
CA LEU A 48 8.53 11.29 -2.82
C LEU A 48 8.39 12.77 -3.22
N GLU A 49 9.22 13.27 -4.14
CA GLU A 49 9.13 14.64 -4.67
C GLU A 49 7.79 14.90 -5.37
N VAL A 50 7.30 13.93 -6.16
CA VAL A 50 6.01 14.04 -6.85
C VAL A 50 4.86 13.99 -5.84
N ALA A 51 4.94 13.14 -4.82
CA ALA A 51 3.95 13.05 -3.75
C ALA A 51 3.84 14.38 -2.98
N GLU A 52 4.98 14.93 -2.55
CA GLU A 52 5.06 16.20 -1.81
C GLU A 52 4.51 17.37 -2.64
N LYS A 53 4.91 17.48 -3.92
CA LYS A 53 4.40 18.51 -4.83
C LYS A 53 2.87 18.50 -4.93
N ASN A 54 2.25 17.32 -4.84
CA ASN A 54 0.80 17.15 -4.92
C ASN A 54 0.12 17.19 -3.55
N LYS A 55 0.86 17.43 -2.46
CA LYS A 55 0.37 17.35 -1.07
C LYS A 55 -0.30 16.01 -0.78
N LEU A 56 0.34 14.92 -1.22
CA LEU A 56 -0.09 13.55 -0.98
C LEU A 56 0.89 12.87 -0.03
N PRO A 57 0.42 12.30 1.09
CA PRO A 57 1.18 11.28 1.81
C PRO A 57 1.61 10.18 0.85
N ALA A 58 2.82 9.68 1.02
CA ALA A 58 3.35 8.54 0.30
C ALA A 58 3.44 7.34 1.24
N PHE A 59 2.94 6.18 0.81
CA PHE A 59 3.22 4.93 1.51
C PHE A 59 4.73 4.66 1.44
N VAL A 60 5.35 4.50 2.60
CA VAL A 60 6.77 4.13 2.77
C VAL A 60 6.89 3.18 3.96
N PRO A 61 7.19 1.89 3.74
CA PRO A 61 7.47 0.97 4.83
C PRO A 61 8.84 1.23 5.46
N MET A 62 9.00 0.92 6.74
CA MET A 62 10.23 1.09 7.52
C MET A 62 11.48 0.47 6.85
N ASP A 63 11.31 -0.61 6.09
CA ASP A 63 12.38 -1.31 5.38
C ASP A 63 13.05 -0.45 4.30
N LEU A 64 12.40 0.65 3.87
CA LEU A 64 13.00 1.62 2.95
C LEU A 64 13.81 2.71 3.64
N SER A 65 13.96 2.65 4.96
CA SER A 65 14.83 3.58 5.71
C SER A 65 16.26 3.70 5.16
N PRO A 66 16.91 2.65 4.60
CA PRO A 66 18.25 2.78 4.02
C PRO A 66 18.34 3.67 2.78
N HIS A 67 17.20 4.04 2.16
CA HIS A 67 17.20 5.01 1.06
C HIS A 67 17.47 6.44 1.53
N PHE A 68 17.35 6.72 2.83
CA PHE A 68 17.65 8.03 3.40
C PHE A 68 19.06 8.05 3.96
N ASP A 69 19.86 9.00 3.49
CA ASP A 69 21.24 9.22 3.91
C ASP A 69 21.58 10.73 3.87
N GLU A 70 22.86 11.07 3.98
CA GLU A 70 23.32 12.47 3.93
C GLU A 70 23.00 13.15 2.59
N SER A 71 22.86 12.40 1.50
CA SER A 71 22.53 12.89 0.15
C SER A 71 21.01 12.98 -0.11
N PHE A 72 20.22 12.22 0.66
CA PHE A 72 18.77 12.25 0.62
C PHE A 72 18.16 12.18 2.02
N ILE A 73 18.03 13.36 2.64
CA ILE A 73 17.43 13.49 3.96
C ILE A 73 15.94 13.19 3.90
N LYS A 74 15.45 12.40 4.86
CA LYS A 74 14.03 12.09 5.04
C LYS A 74 13.16 13.38 5.02
N PRO A 75 12.13 13.47 4.17
CA PRO A 75 11.22 14.61 4.15
C PRO A 75 10.49 14.77 5.49
N LYS A 76 10.26 16.02 5.93
CA LYS A 76 9.61 16.33 7.21
C LYS A 76 8.19 15.75 7.32
N ASN A 77 7.44 15.78 6.22
CA ASN A 77 6.06 15.30 6.16
C ASN A 77 5.97 13.82 5.76
N LEU A 78 7.10 13.08 5.78
CA LEU A 78 7.10 11.67 5.44
C LEU A 78 6.43 10.84 6.54
N VAL A 79 5.42 10.09 6.13
CA VAL A 79 4.77 9.08 6.96
C VAL A 79 5.50 7.76 6.72
N VAL A 80 6.08 7.20 7.79
CA VAL A 80 6.72 5.88 7.73
C VAL A 80 5.79 4.88 8.39
N VAL A 81 5.39 3.87 7.63
CA VAL A 81 4.62 2.74 8.14
C VAL A 81 5.58 1.80 8.85
N GLU A 82 5.35 1.58 10.14
CA GLU A 82 6.26 0.82 11.00
C GLU A 82 6.31 -0.65 10.61
N LYS A 83 5.13 -1.24 10.36
CA LYS A 83 5.00 -2.57 9.77
C LYS A 83 3.88 -2.60 8.76
N PHE A 84 4.13 -3.23 7.63
CA PHE A 84 3.06 -3.62 6.74
C PHE A 84 2.94 -5.15 6.70
N PHE A 85 1.74 -5.62 6.45
CA PHE A 85 1.41 -7.03 6.30
C PHE A 85 0.73 -7.24 4.95
N MET A 86 1.06 -8.34 4.29
CA MET A 86 0.46 -8.78 3.04
C MET A 86 0.69 -10.27 2.95
N ALA A 87 -0.34 -11.02 2.54
CA ALA A 87 -0.16 -12.44 2.30
C ALA A 87 1.00 -12.68 1.31
N ASP A 88 1.81 -13.71 1.58
CA ASP A 88 2.95 -14.06 0.74
C ASP A 88 2.61 -15.25 -0.17
N LYS A 89 3.29 -15.36 -1.30
CA LYS A 89 3.10 -16.45 -2.27
C LYS A 89 3.35 -17.85 -1.71
N SER A 90 4.01 -17.96 -0.56
CA SER A 90 4.22 -19.21 0.17
C SER A 90 3.08 -19.58 1.12
N LEU A 91 2.09 -18.71 1.34
CA LEU A 91 0.95 -18.99 2.21
C LEU A 91 -0.05 -19.90 1.50
N ASP A 92 -0.31 -21.06 2.08
CA ASP A 92 -1.36 -21.95 1.61
C ASP A 92 -2.75 -21.35 1.88
N PHE A 93 -3.66 -21.49 0.90
CA PHE A 93 -5.02 -20.96 0.99
C PHE A 93 -5.83 -21.50 2.17
N GLU A 94 -5.52 -22.70 2.65
CA GLU A 94 -6.17 -23.28 3.85
C GLU A 94 -5.83 -22.49 5.13
N ASN A 95 -4.68 -21.81 5.15
CA ASN A 95 -4.17 -21.05 6.30
C ASN A 95 -4.51 -19.55 6.22
N TRP A 96 -5.32 -19.12 5.25
CA TRP A 96 -5.61 -17.70 5.01
C TRP A 96 -6.27 -17.03 6.22
N GLU A 97 -7.25 -17.72 6.82
CA GLU A 97 -7.96 -17.23 7.99
C GLU A 97 -6.99 -17.02 9.16
N ASP A 98 -6.22 -18.06 9.49
CA ASP A 98 -5.27 -18.02 10.58
C ASP A 98 -4.20 -16.95 10.37
N TYR A 99 -3.74 -16.74 9.14
CA TYR A 99 -2.78 -15.69 8.81
C TYR A 99 -3.30 -14.31 9.22
N TYR A 100 -4.49 -13.91 8.75
CA TYR A 100 -5.05 -12.59 9.03
C TYR A 100 -5.42 -12.40 10.50
N TYR A 101 -5.99 -13.42 11.14
CA TYR A 101 -6.35 -13.30 12.55
C TYR A 101 -5.12 -13.24 13.46
N ASN A 102 -4.06 -13.97 13.12
CA ASN A 102 -2.79 -13.85 13.83
C ASN A 102 -2.17 -12.46 13.71
N ILE A 103 -2.32 -11.76 12.57
CA ILE A 103 -1.88 -10.37 12.44
C ILE A 103 -2.59 -9.51 13.48
N ILE A 104 -3.92 -9.60 13.53
CA ILE A 104 -4.74 -8.79 14.42
C ILE A 104 -4.46 -9.08 15.90
N ASP A 105 -4.38 -10.35 16.29
CA ASP A 105 -4.14 -10.75 17.68
C ASP A 105 -2.73 -10.45 18.19
N LYS A 106 -1.73 -10.38 17.30
CA LYS A 106 -0.32 -10.12 17.64
C LYS A 106 0.14 -8.72 17.28
N LEU A 107 -0.77 -7.86 16.81
CA LEU A 107 -0.44 -6.51 16.37
C LEU A 107 0.12 -5.70 17.53
N ARG A 108 1.29 -5.08 17.33
CA ARG A 108 1.90 -4.20 18.33
C ARG A 108 1.41 -2.76 18.12
N PRO A 109 1.38 -1.92 19.18
CA PRO A 109 1.15 -0.49 19.02
C PRO A 109 2.10 0.13 18.01
N GLY A 110 1.57 0.96 17.10
CA GLY A 110 2.33 1.58 16.00
C GLY A 110 1.43 1.92 14.82
N LEU A 111 1.98 2.62 13.82
CA LEU A 111 1.30 2.81 12.53
C LEU A 111 1.56 1.59 11.67
N ASN A 112 0.56 0.72 11.57
CA ASN A 112 0.63 -0.52 10.80
C ASN A 112 -0.32 -0.46 9.59
N GLU A 113 0.02 -1.15 8.51
CA GLU A 113 -0.83 -1.24 7.31
C GLU A 113 -1.01 -2.70 6.87
N ILE A 114 -2.23 -3.10 6.54
CA ILE A 114 -2.49 -4.41 5.92
C ILE A 114 -2.86 -4.14 4.46
N ILE A 115 -2.01 -4.59 3.54
CA ILE A 115 -2.25 -4.50 2.10
C ILE A 115 -2.99 -5.75 1.66
N VAL A 116 -4.16 -5.55 1.05
CA VAL A 116 -5.03 -6.61 0.56
C VAL A 116 -5.38 -6.39 -0.89
N HIS A 117 -5.66 -7.47 -1.61
CA HIS A 117 -6.07 -7.41 -3.00
C HIS A 117 -7.49 -7.93 -3.11
N LEU A 118 -8.49 -7.06 -3.20
CA LEU A 118 -9.89 -7.51 -3.18
C LEU A 118 -10.39 -7.81 -4.59
N GLY A 119 -11.17 -8.88 -4.74
CA GLY A 119 -11.83 -9.22 -5.99
C GLY A 119 -12.55 -10.56 -5.92
N SER A 120 -13.63 -10.72 -6.70
CA SER A 120 -14.40 -11.97 -6.73
C SER A 120 -13.69 -13.05 -7.55
N ASP A 121 -13.75 -14.30 -7.10
CA ASP A 121 -13.19 -15.43 -7.85
C ASP A 121 -14.08 -15.81 -9.06
N ASN A 122 -13.98 -15.03 -10.14
CA ASN A 122 -14.77 -15.19 -11.36
C ASN A 122 -13.88 -15.25 -12.61
N GLU A 123 -14.47 -15.62 -13.75
CA GLU A 123 -13.75 -15.81 -15.01
C GLU A 123 -13.08 -14.52 -15.53
N GLU A 124 -13.72 -13.36 -15.33
CA GLU A 124 -13.13 -12.08 -15.70
C GLU A 124 -11.81 -11.84 -14.93
N LEU A 125 -11.83 -11.99 -13.61
CA LEU A 125 -10.65 -11.76 -12.78
C LEU A 125 -9.58 -12.83 -13.00
N LYS A 126 -9.96 -14.09 -13.25
CA LYS A 126 -9.01 -15.14 -13.67
C LYS A 126 -8.26 -14.75 -14.94
N ASN A 127 -8.99 -14.23 -15.93
CA ASN A 127 -8.38 -13.77 -17.19
C ASN A 127 -7.49 -12.54 -16.99
N ILE A 128 -7.95 -11.53 -16.24
CA ILE A 128 -7.16 -10.33 -15.92
C ILE A 128 -5.86 -10.70 -15.21
N THR A 129 -5.92 -11.66 -14.28
CA THR A 129 -4.75 -12.14 -13.54
C THR A 129 -3.95 -13.21 -14.29
N SER A 130 -4.29 -13.51 -15.54
CA SER A 130 -3.59 -14.50 -16.37
C SER A 130 -3.53 -15.90 -15.72
N ASN A 131 -4.57 -16.29 -14.99
CA ASN A 131 -4.68 -17.57 -14.29
C ASN A 131 -3.55 -17.86 -13.29
N ARG A 132 -2.87 -16.82 -12.79
CA ARG A 132 -1.83 -16.99 -11.76
C ARG A 132 -2.43 -17.41 -10.43
N ILE A 133 -1.67 -18.16 -9.63
CA ILE A 133 -2.07 -18.54 -8.26
C ILE A 133 -1.83 -17.37 -7.30
N ALA A 134 -0.58 -16.92 -7.18
CA ALA A 134 -0.20 -15.79 -6.33
C ALA A 134 -0.79 -14.49 -6.88
N TYR A 135 -1.49 -13.73 -6.03
CA TYR A 135 -2.25 -12.51 -6.43
C TYR A 135 -3.34 -12.75 -7.49
N GLY A 136 -3.73 -14.01 -7.70
CA GLY A 136 -4.78 -14.44 -8.62
C GLY A 136 -6.20 -14.19 -8.11
N SER A 137 -7.20 -14.65 -8.85
CA SER A 137 -8.61 -14.46 -8.50
C SER A 137 -8.97 -15.09 -7.14
N LYS A 138 -8.55 -16.34 -6.88
CA LYS A 138 -8.86 -17.05 -5.64
C LYS A 138 -8.25 -16.37 -4.42
N TRP A 139 -6.99 -15.97 -4.52
CA TRP A 139 -6.31 -15.15 -3.50
C TRP A 139 -7.13 -13.91 -3.17
N ARG A 140 -7.54 -13.17 -4.21
CA ARG A 140 -8.25 -11.91 -4.04
C ARG A 140 -9.61 -12.07 -3.39
N ASN A 141 -10.26 -13.20 -3.67
CA ASN A 141 -11.53 -13.55 -3.06
C ASN A 141 -11.37 -13.89 -1.58
N LEU A 142 -10.31 -14.63 -1.23
CA LEU A 142 -10.02 -14.96 0.17
C LEU A 142 -9.69 -13.71 0.98
N ASP A 143 -8.90 -12.77 0.42
CA ASP A 143 -8.68 -11.46 1.05
C ASP A 143 -10.00 -10.75 1.33
N TYR A 144 -10.90 -10.70 0.33
CA TYR A 144 -12.22 -10.09 0.45
C TYR A 144 -13.11 -10.76 1.50
N GLU A 145 -13.18 -12.09 1.51
CA GLU A 145 -13.99 -12.86 2.47
C GLU A 145 -13.53 -12.60 3.91
N ILE A 146 -12.21 -12.60 4.14
CA ILE A 146 -11.65 -12.40 5.48
C ILE A 146 -11.91 -10.98 5.98
N VAL A 147 -11.51 -9.95 5.24
CA VAL A 147 -11.60 -8.55 5.73
C VAL A 147 -13.05 -8.06 5.84
N SER A 148 -13.98 -8.68 5.11
CA SER A 148 -15.41 -8.38 5.19
C SER A 148 -16.15 -9.20 6.26
N SER A 149 -15.48 -10.14 6.93
CA SER A 149 -16.11 -11.04 7.90
C SER A 149 -16.46 -10.35 9.23
N SER A 150 -17.53 -10.85 9.87
CA SER A 150 -17.89 -10.43 11.23
C SER A 150 -16.81 -10.79 12.26
N LYS A 151 -16.08 -11.89 12.04
CA LYS A 151 -14.98 -12.34 12.91
C LYS A 151 -13.80 -11.39 12.84
N PHE A 152 -13.35 -10.99 11.65
CA PHE A 152 -12.29 -9.98 11.49
C PHE A 152 -12.67 -8.66 12.17
N ARG A 153 -13.90 -8.18 11.94
CA ARG A 153 -14.42 -6.97 12.62
C ARG A 153 -14.43 -7.11 14.15
N SER A 154 -14.84 -8.27 14.67
CA SER A 154 -14.88 -8.52 16.11
C SER A 154 -13.49 -8.54 16.73
N LEU A 155 -12.49 -9.09 16.02
CA LEU A 155 -11.10 -9.10 16.46
C LEU A 155 -10.50 -7.70 16.52
N LEU A 156 -10.81 -6.83 15.55
CA LEU A 156 -10.39 -5.42 15.59
C LEU A 156 -10.92 -4.71 16.84
N ILE A 157 -12.21 -4.90 17.16
CA ILE A 157 -12.86 -4.31 18.33
C ILE A 157 -12.26 -4.87 19.63
N LYS A 158 -12.14 -6.20 19.72
CA LYS A 158 -11.60 -6.91 20.89
C LYS A 158 -10.18 -6.47 21.22
N ASN A 159 -9.34 -6.29 20.19
CA ASN A 159 -7.96 -5.85 20.35
C ASN A 159 -7.81 -4.32 20.40
N ASN A 160 -8.92 -3.56 20.45
CA ASN A 160 -8.95 -2.09 20.51
C ASN A 160 -8.12 -1.43 19.39
N ILE A 161 -8.17 -2.01 18.19
CA ILE A 161 -7.46 -1.49 17.02
C ILE A 161 -8.24 -0.33 16.42
N LYS A 162 -7.56 0.80 16.27
CA LYS A 162 -8.11 1.98 15.62
C LYS A 162 -7.81 1.91 14.13
N LEU A 163 -8.85 1.68 13.34
CA LEU A 163 -8.77 1.86 11.90
C LEU A 163 -8.73 3.37 11.59
N ILE A 164 -7.70 3.77 10.87
CA ILE A 164 -7.57 5.12 10.28
C ILE A 164 -7.40 4.95 8.78
N ASN A 165 -7.60 6.03 8.03
CA ASN A 165 -7.36 6.04 6.60
C ASN A 165 -6.34 7.12 6.23
N TRP A 166 -5.84 7.05 5.00
CA TRP A 166 -4.86 8.01 4.48
C TRP A 166 -5.37 9.45 4.36
N LYS A 167 -6.69 9.67 4.30
CA LYS A 167 -7.27 11.03 4.36
C LYS A 167 -7.06 11.63 5.74
N ASP A 168 -7.27 10.85 6.81
CA ASP A 168 -7.02 11.29 8.19
C ASP A 168 -5.54 11.71 8.34
N ILE A 169 -4.63 10.88 7.84
CA ILE A 169 -3.18 11.18 7.84
C ILE A 169 -2.89 12.46 7.06
N LYS A 170 -3.42 12.58 5.84
CA LYS A 170 -3.26 13.76 4.98
C LYS A 170 -3.68 15.05 5.68
N THR A 171 -4.80 15.05 6.41
CA THR A 171 -5.28 16.24 7.13
C THR A 171 -4.33 16.71 8.23
N VAL A 172 -3.54 15.81 8.82
CA VAL A 172 -2.55 16.14 9.85
C VAL A 172 -1.25 16.65 9.21
N ILE A 173 -0.77 16.00 8.15
CA ILE A 173 0.55 16.32 7.57
C ILE A 173 0.52 17.48 6.56
N TYR A 174 -0.63 17.73 5.94
CA TYR A 174 -0.86 18.86 5.04
C TYR A 174 -2.11 19.63 5.51
N PRO A 175 -2.05 20.31 6.67
CA PRO A 175 -3.17 21.12 7.14
C PRO A 175 -3.43 22.27 6.15
N ASN A 176 -4.70 22.70 6.09
CA ASN A 176 -5.12 23.85 5.29
C ASN A 176 -4.53 25.15 5.84
#